data_AF-A0ABD7UZW2-F1
#
_entry.id   AF-A0ABD7UZW2-F1
#
_cell.length_a   1.000
_cell.length_b   1.000
_cell.length_c   1.000
_cell.angle_alpha   90.00
_cell.angle_beta   90.00
_cell.angle_gamma   90.00
#
_symmetry.space_group_name_H-M   'P 1'
#
loop_
_entity.id
_entity.type
_entity.pdbx_description
1 polymer ?
#
loop_
_entity_poly.entity_id
_entity_poly.type
_entity_poly.pdbx_seq_one_letter_code
_entity_poly.pdbx_strand_id
1 'polypeptide(L)'
;MTDSDPSHREDANGRLAVDPMAATDLSTRLAKAETRLQTVHSELLELLADADTAIGVGAAASAFRQGFGPATQVTDLLRDLTTRLGAYREVVTRGVDAVADADHDAAAMLGDEAAGPQAGTSR
;
A
#
# COMPACT_ATOMS: atom_id res chain seq x y z
N MET A 1 2.00 29.45 8.65
CA MET A 1 2.34 28.72 7.40
C MET A 1 3.74 28.18 7.60
N THR A 2 3.84 27.02 8.24
CA THR A 2 5.10 26.30 8.45
C THR A 2 4.94 24.97 7.75
N ASP A 3 5.59 24.91 6.60
CA ASP A 3 5.85 23.74 5.80
C ASP A 3 6.72 22.80 6.64
N SER A 4 6.09 21.81 7.27
CA SER A 4 6.81 20.72 7.91
C SER A 4 7.09 19.70 6.82
N ASP A 5 8.22 19.86 6.15
CA ASP A 5 8.78 18.87 5.22
C ASP A 5 8.88 17.50 5.92
N PRO A 6 8.15 16.46 5.47
CA PRO A 6 8.19 15.13 6.07
C PRO A 6 9.36 14.28 5.56
N SER A 7 10.23 14.84 4.72
CA SER A 7 11.31 14.12 4.04
C SER A 7 12.53 13.99 4.96
N HIS A 8 12.85 12.76 5.36
CA HIS A 8 14.03 12.37 6.15
C HIS A 8 14.11 12.89 7.60
N ARG A 9 13.50 12.14 8.52
CA ARG A 9 13.99 12.05 9.91
C ARG A 9 15.00 10.92 10.00
N GLU A 10 16.21 11.17 9.53
CA GLU A 10 17.38 10.43 10.04
C GLU A 10 17.57 10.89 11.50
N ASP A 11 17.67 9.96 12.45
CA ASP A 11 18.16 10.34 13.77
C ASP A 11 19.64 10.77 13.66
N ALA A 12 20.20 11.34 14.72
CA ALA A 12 21.57 11.87 14.71
C ALA A 12 22.66 10.83 14.35
N ASN A 13 22.30 9.54 14.20
CA ASN A 13 23.18 8.45 13.85
C ASN A 13 22.89 7.86 12.44
N GLY A 14 22.04 8.49 11.62
CA GLY A 14 21.71 7.99 10.28
C GLY A 14 20.84 6.73 10.29
N ARG A 15 20.19 6.40 11.42
CA ARG A 15 19.19 5.33 11.44
C ARG A 15 17.87 5.89 10.92
N LEU A 16 17.27 5.17 9.99
CA LEU A 16 15.93 5.45 9.50
C LEU A 16 14.95 5.30 10.67
N ALA A 17 14.39 6.40 11.17
CA ALA A 17 13.39 6.38 12.23
C ALA A 17 12.04 5.91 11.68
N VAL A 18 11.93 4.62 11.34
CA VAL A 18 10.66 3.98 10.99
C VAL A 18 10.04 3.42 12.25
N ASP A 19 8.83 3.89 12.58
CA ASP A 19 7.97 3.24 13.58
C ASP A 19 7.25 2.05 12.90
N PRO A 20 7.60 0.79 13.25
CA PRO A 20 6.98 -0.39 12.62
C PRO A 20 5.47 -0.49 12.88
N MET A 21 4.99 0.02 14.03
CA MET A 21 3.55 0.05 14.33
C MET A 21 2.83 1.04 13.43
N ALA A 22 3.39 2.23 13.25
CA ALA A 22 2.80 3.24 12.35
C ALA A 22 2.76 2.75 10.89
N ALA A 23 3.82 2.05 10.44
CA ALA A 23 3.86 1.48 9.10
C ALA A 23 2.87 0.31 8.92
N THR A 24 2.68 -0.52 9.96
CA THR A 24 1.67 -1.59 9.97
C THR A 24 0.24 -1.02 9.93
N ASP A 25 -0.05 0.05 10.70
CA ASP A 25 -1.35 0.75 10.64
C ASP A 25 -1.60 1.31 9.24
N LEU A 26 -0.58 1.96 8.64
CA LEU A 26 -0.67 2.48 7.29
C LEU A 26 -0.97 1.37 6.27
N SER A 27 -0.24 0.25 6.30
CA SER A 27 -0.48 -0.91 5.43
C SER A 27 -1.90 -1.46 5.58
N THR A 28 -2.40 -1.55 6.82
CA THR A 28 -3.78 -1.97 7.10
C THR A 28 -4.81 -1.00 6.53
N ARG A 29 -4.59 0.30 6.66
CA ARG A 29 -5.49 1.34 6.12
C ARG A 29 -5.50 1.35 4.60
N LEU A 30 -4.35 1.13 3.97
CA LEU A 30 -4.22 0.97 2.52
C LEU A 30 -4.98 -0.26 2.02
N ALA A 31 -4.84 -1.41 2.71
CA ALA A 31 -5.58 -2.62 2.37
C ALA A 31 -7.11 -2.40 2.45
N LYS A 32 -7.59 -1.71 3.49
CA LYS A 32 -9.01 -1.35 3.62
C LYS A 32 -9.48 -0.42 2.49
N ALA A 33 -8.66 0.54 2.09
CA ALA A 33 -8.97 1.45 0.99
C ALA A 33 -9.03 0.71 -0.36
N GLU A 34 -8.08 -0.20 -0.60
CA GLU A 34 -8.05 -1.07 -1.79
C GLU A 34 -9.33 -1.90 -1.89
N THR A 35 -9.72 -2.60 -0.80
CA THR A 35 -10.96 -3.41 -0.80
C THR A 35 -12.19 -2.55 -1.09
N ARG A 36 -12.29 -1.35 -0.51
CA ARG A 36 -13.43 -0.45 -0.76
C ARG A 36 -13.50 0.00 -2.21
N LEU A 37 -12.37 0.32 -2.83
CA LEU A 37 -12.32 0.70 -4.25
C LEU A 37 -12.66 -0.47 -5.16
N GLN A 38 -12.21 -1.68 -4.83
CA GLN A 38 -12.60 -2.90 -5.55
C GLN A 38 -14.10 -3.15 -5.48
N THR A 39 -14.72 -2.99 -4.30
CA THR A 39 -16.18 -3.11 -4.15
C THR A 39 -16.91 -2.09 -5.02
N VAL A 40 -16.54 -0.81 -4.94
CA VAL A 40 -17.17 0.25 -5.76
C VAL A 40 -16.99 -0.01 -7.26
N HIS A 41 -15.81 -0.50 -7.67
CA HIS A 41 -15.55 -0.83 -9.07
C HIS A 41 -16.45 -1.97 -9.56
N SER A 42 -16.58 -3.05 -8.77
CA SER A 42 -17.45 -4.18 -9.11
C SER A 42 -18.93 -3.76 -9.18
N GLU A 43 -19.42 -3.00 -8.20
CA GLU A 43 -20.80 -2.49 -8.19
C GLU A 43 -21.08 -1.62 -9.41
N LEU A 44 -20.14 -0.75 -9.81
CA LEU A 44 -20.29 0.08 -11.00
C LEU A 44 -20.34 -0.77 -12.29
N LEU A 45 -19.53 -1.81 -12.40
CA LEU A 45 -19.56 -2.72 -13.56
C LEU A 45 -20.90 -3.48 -13.65
N GLU A 46 -21.41 -3.96 -12.52
CA GLU A 46 -22.71 -4.62 -12.45
C GLU A 46 -23.85 -3.68 -12.89
N LEU A 47 -23.87 -2.46 -12.36
CA LEU A 47 -24.88 -1.45 -12.74
C LEU A 47 -24.82 -1.09 -14.24
N LEU A 48 -23.63 -1.03 -14.83
CA LEU A 48 -23.46 -0.78 -16.25
C LEU A 48 -23.94 -1.97 -17.11
N ALA A 49 -23.71 -3.21 -16.65
CA ALA A 49 -24.18 -4.41 -17.33
C ALA A 49 -25.71 -4.56 -17.26
N ASP A 50 -26.30 -4.24 -16.09
CA ASP A 50 -27.75 -4.21 -15.89
C ASP A 50 -28.39 -3.14 -16.77
N ALA A 51 -27.77 -1.96 -16.85
CA ALA A 51 -28.21 -0.89 -17.75
C ALA A 51 -28.18 -1.35 -19.21
N ASP A 52 -27.08 -1.95 -19.69
CA ASP A 52 -26.97 -2.44 -21.07
C ASP A 52 -28.06 -3.48 -21.40
N THR A 53 -28.31 -4.40 -20.45
CA THR A 53 -29.38 -5.40 -20.57
C THR A 53 -30.76 -4.75 -20.68
N ALA A 54 -31.04 -3.71 -19.88
CA ALA A 54 -32.32 -3.02 -19.88
C ALA A 54 -32.58 -2.17 -21.14
N ILE A 55 -31.53 -1.61 -21.76
CA ILE A 55 -31.64 -0.72 -22.92
C ILE A 55 -31.99 -1.48 -24.21
N GLY A 56 -31.59 -2.74 -24.33
CA GLY A 56 -31.84 -3.57 -25.51
C GLY A 56 -31.00 -3.17 -26.74
N VAL A 57 -31.57 -3.29 -27.95
CA VAL A 57 -30.85 -3.15 -29.23
C VAL A 57 -31.46 -2.08 -30.14
N GLY A 58 -30.67 -1.57 -31.09
CA GLY A 58 -31.09 -0.59 -32.10
C GLY A 58 -30.40 0.78 -31.99
N ALA A 59 -30.79 1.72 -32.85
CA ALA A 59 -30.16 3.05 -32.93
C ALA A 59 -30.36 3.89 -31.66
N ALA A 60 -31.57 3.85 -31.05
CA ALA A 60 -31.85 4.53 -29.79
C ALA A 60 -31.04 3.94 -28.62
N ALA A 61 -30.88 2.62 -28.60
CA ALA A 61 -30.03 1.93 -27.63
C ALA A 61 -28.56 2.37 -27.73
N SER A 62 -28.04 2.54 -28.95
CA SER A 62 -26.67 3.02 -29.15
C SER A 62 -26.45 4.43 -28.62
N ALA A 63 -27.39 5.36 -28.84
CA ALA A 63 -27.31 6.72 -28.31
C ALA A 63 -27.35 6.73 -26.77
N PHE A 64 -28.17 5.86 -26.17
CA PHE A 64 -28.26 5.72 -24.73
C PHE A 64 -26.95 5.16 -24.14
N ARG A 65 -26.33 4.15 -24.78
CA ARG A 65 -25.01 3.62 -24.37
C ARG A 65 -23.90 4.67 -24.41
N GLN A 66 -23.91 5.57 -25.39
CA GLN A 66 -22.94 6.67 -25.45
C GLN A 66 -23.02 7.59 -24.23
N GLY A 67 -24.21 7.71 -23.62
CA GLY A 67 -24.40 8.44 -22.35
C GLY A 67 -23.61 7.86 -21.18
N PHE A 68 -23.24 6.58 -21.21
CA PHE A 68 -22.40 5.93 -20.20
C PHE A 68 -20.89 6.03 -20.47
N GLY A 69 -20.46 6.67 -21.56
CA GLY A 69 -19.04 6.88 -21.86
C GLY A 69 -18.20 7.49 -20.70
N PRO A 70 -18.76 8.39 -19.86
CA PRO A 70 -18.05 8.84 -18.65
C PRO A 70 -17.92 7.75 -17.58
N ALA A 71 -18.88 6.84 -17.46
CA ALA A 71 -18.85 5.77 -16.45
C ALA A 71 -17.77 4.74 -16.75
N THR A 72 -17.52 4.41 -18.02
CA THR A 72 -16.41 3.53 -18.41
C THR A 72 -15.04 4.16 -18.12
N GLN A 73 -14.89 5.48 -18.28
CA GLN A 73 -13.68 6.19 -17.86
C GLN A 73 -13.48 6.12 -16.34
N VAL A 74 -14.56 6.22 -15.56
CA VAL A 74 -14.51 6.05 -14.10
C VAL A 74 -14.09 4.62 -13.72
N THR A 75 -14.56 3.58 -14.41
CA THR A 75 -14.10 2.20 -14.15
C THR A 75 -12.60 2.02 -14.39
N ASP A 76 -12.05 2.61 -15.45
CA ASP A 76 -10.63 2.55 -15.73
C ASP A 76 -9.80 3.31 -14.67
N LEU A 77 -10.28 4.47 -14.21
CA LEU A 77 -9.66 5.23 -13.12
C LEU A 77 -9.68 4.47 -11.79
N LEU A 78 -10.79 3.82 -11.45
CA LEU A 78 -10.89 3.00 -10.24
C LEU A 78 -9.93 1.81 -10.29
N ARG A 79 -9.80 1.16 -11.46
CA ARG A 79 -8.84 0.08 -11.68
C ARG A 79 -7.40 0.57 -11.47
N ASP A 80 -7.01 1.67 -12.11
CA ASP A 80 -5.65 2.24 -11.99
C ASP A 80 -5.34 2.66 -10.54
N LEU A 81 -6.28 3.33 -9.86
CA LEU A 81 -6.13 3.71 -8.45
C LEU A 81 -5.94 2.48 -7.54
N THR A 82 -6.71 1.43 -7.77
CA THR A 82 -6.59 0.17 -7.02
C THR A 82 -5.21 -0.46 -7.23
N THR A 83 -4.73 -0.52 -8.47
CA THR A 83 -3.39 -1.04 -8.79
C THR A 83 -2.28 -0.23 -8.11
N ARG A 84 -2.36 1.10 -8.16
CA ARG A 84 -1.37 1.98 -7.52
C ARG A 84 -1.37 1.86 -6.01
N LEU A 85 -2.54 1.74 -5.39
CA LEU A 85 -2.65 1.52 -3.94
C LEU A 85 -2.07 0.16 -3.53
N GLY A 86 -2.30 -0.89 -4.32
CA GLY A 86 -1.68 -2.20 -4.11
C GLY A 86 -0.15 -2.12 -4.16
N ALA A 87 0.41 -1.46 -5.18
CA ALA A 87 1.85 -1.24 -5.31
C ALA A 87 2.43 -0.42 -4.14
N TYR A 88 1.73 0.62 -3.69
CA TYR A 88 2.17 1.40 -2.53
C TYR A 88 2.16 0.56 -1.24
N ARG A 89 1.12 -0.26 -1.03
CA ARG A 89 1.07 -1.20 0.09
C ARG A 89 2.25 -2.17 0.07
N GLU A 90 2.59 -2.74 -1.09
CA GLU A 90 3.73 -3.65 -1.24
C GLU A 90 5.08 -2.98 -0.90
N VAL A 91 5.24 -1.71 -1.25
CA VAL A 91 6.44 -0.94 -0.87
C VAL A 91 6.49 -0.73 0.63
N VAL A 92 5.37 -0.36 1.27
CA VAL A 92 5.30 -0.17 2.73
C VAL A 92 5.60 -1.48 3.46
N THR A 93 4.99 -2.60 3.06
CA THR A 93 5.24 -3.91 3.68
C THR A 93 6.71 -4.32 3.56
N ARG A 94 7.30 -4.25 2.36
CA ARG A 94 8.72 -4.58 2.16
C ARG A 94 9.65 -3.67 2.98
N GLY A 95 9.30 -2.40 3.13
CA GLY A 95 10.04 -1.48 3.98
C GLY A 95 10.01 -1.85 5.46
N VAL A 96 8.87 -2.32 5.96
CA VAL A 96 8.73 -2.83 7.34
C VAL A 96 9.57 -4.09 7.55
N ASP A 97 9.49 -5.04 6.62
CA ASP A 97 10.25 -6.30 6.71
C ASP A 97 11.76 -6.04 6.73
N ALA A 98 12.25 -5.16 5.85
CA ALA A 98 13.67 -4.79 5.80
C ALA A 98 14.17 -4.10 7.08
N VAL A 99 13.33 -3.29 7.74
CA VAL A 99 13.67 -2.66 9.03
C VAL A 99 13.72 -3.70 10.14
N ALA A 100 12.78 -4.66 10.15
CA ALA A 100 12.76 -5.74 11.13
C ALA A 100 13.99 -6.66 10.99
N ASP A 101 14.38 -7.01 9.77
CA ASP A 101 15.57 -7.81 9.49
C ASP A 101 16.84 -7.09 9.95
N ALA A 102 16.97 -5.78 9.64
CA ALA A 102 18.12 -4.99 10.06
C ALA A 102 18.22 -4.85 11.60
N ASP A 103 17.09 -4.76 12.31
CA ASP A 103 17.06 -4.74 13.78
C ASP A 103 17.47 -6.10 14.37
N HIS A 104 17.03 -7.20 13.75
CA HIS A 104 17.43 -8.55 14.14
C HIS A 104 18.95 -8.78 13.98
N ASP A 105 19.50 -8.38 12.82
CA ASP A 105 20.94 -8.48 12.54
C ASP A 105 21.75 -7.65 13.54
N ALA A 106 21.32 -6.41 13.82
CA ALA A 106 21.97 -5.55 14.81
C ALA A 106 21.94 -6.16 16.22
N ALA A 107 20.81 -6.74 16.63
CA ALA A 107 20.67 -7.43 17.91
C ALA A 107 21.59 -8.66 18.01
N ALA A 108 21.72 -9.42 16.92
CA ALA A 108 22.62 -10.57 16.86
C ALA A 108 24.09 -10.16 16.99
N MET A 109 24.52 -9.09 16.32
CA MET A 109 25.90 -8.58 16.43
C MET A 109 26.23 -8.09 17.85
N LEU A 110 25.31 -7.38 18.50
CA LEU A 110 25.51 -6.92 19.89
C LEU A 110 25.53 -8.09 20.89
N GLY A 111 24.75 -9.15 20.64
CA GLY A 111 24.76 -10.36 21.45
C GLY A 111 26.06 -11.16 21.34
N ASP A 112 26.67 -11.20 20.15
CA ASP A 112 27.95 -11.88 19.90
C ASP A 112 29.14 -11.09 20.47
N GLU A 113 29.10 -9.75 20.39
CA GLU A 113 30.13 -8.88 20.97
C GLU A 113 30.14 -8.93 22.51
N ALA A 114 28.97 -9.10 23.14
CA ALA A 114 28.83 -9.35 24.57
C ALA A 114 29.33 -10.75 25.02
N ALA A 115 29.56 -11.68 24.07
CA ALA A 115 30.04 -13.04 24.31
C ALA A 115 31.55 -13.23 24.03
N GLY A 116 32.30 -12.14 23.80
CA GLY A 116 33.77 -12.15 23.62
C GLY A 116 34.55 -12.81 24.78
N PRO A 117 35.75 -13.34 24.51
CA PRO A 117 36.30 -14.55 25.12
C PRO A 117 36.54 -14.41 26.62
N GLN A 118 35.98 -15.34 27.41
CA GLN A 118 36.46 -15.63 28.77
C GLN A 118 37.96 -15.94 28.68
N ALA A 119 38.78 -14.95 29.03
CA ALA A 119 40.22 -15.07 29.09
C ALA A 119 40.55 -16.23 30.02
N GLY A 120 41.08 -17.31 29.43
CA GLY A 120 41.66 -18.43 30.14
C GLY A 120 42.67 -17.90 31.14
N THR A 121 42.28 -17.88 32.41
CA THR A 121 43.18 -17.56 33.50
C THR A 121 43.90 -18.86 33.82
N SER A 122 45.06 -19.06 33.18
CA SER A 122 46.06 -20.01 33.66
C SER A 122 46.49 -19.60 35.07
N ARG A 123 46.24 -20.45 36.05
CA ARG A 123 47.16 -20.74 37.16
C ARG A 123 46.74 -22.00 37.90
#